data_AF-A0A1E4L519-F1
#
_entry.id   AF-A0A1E4L519-F1
#
_cell.length_a   1.000
_cell.length_b   1.000
_cell.length_c   1.000
_cell.angle_alpha   90.00
_cell.angle_beta   90.00
_cell.angle_gamma   90.00
#
_symmetry.space_group_name_H-M   'P 1'
#
loop_
_entity.id
_entity.type
_entity.pdbx_description
1 polymer ?
#
loop_
_entity_poly.entity_id
_entity_poly.type
_entity_poly.pdbx_seq_one_letter_code
_entity_poly.pdbx_strand_id
1 'polypeptide(L)'
;MNSSQAAALVAAGRFLQSQRWPGGGMKITCAHGETYPQAVARIIATLDDGDRDRLRELVAWVLGYDRHDPGCRQAEQARRAPL
;
A
#
# COMPACT_ATOMS: atom_id res chain seq x y z
N MET A 1 4.39 11.33 -7.86
CA MET A 1 3.95 10.36 -6.83
C MET A 1 4.98 10.41 -5.71
N ASN A 2 4.56 10.67 -4.48
CA ASN A 2 5.48 10.79 -3.35
C ASN A 2 5.87 9.40 -2.80
N SER A 3 7.01 9.24 -2.14
CA SER A 3 7.56 7.93 -1.74
C SER A 3 6.59 7.14 -0.86
N SER A 4 5.91 7.81 0.07
CA SER A 4 4.89 7.21 0.94
C SER A 4 3.66 6.72 0.17
N GLN A 5 3.27 7.42 -0.89
CA GLN A 5 2.13 7.03 -1.74
C GLN A 5 2.49 5.78 -2.56
N ALA A 6 3.72 5.71 -3.09
CA ALA A 6 4.19 4.53 -3.80
C ALA A 6 4.24 3.31 -2.87
N ALA A 7 4.74 3.47 -1.64
CA ALA A 7 4.77 2.40 -0.64
C ALA A 7 3.36 1.90 -0.27
N ALA A 8 2.41 2.81 -0.06
CA ALA A 8 1.02 2.46 0.23
C ALA A 8 0.38 1.65 -0.92
N LEU A 9 0.64 2.05 -2.18
CA LEU A 9 0.16 1.32 -3.35
C LEU A 9 0.81 -0.06 -3.49
N VAL A 10 2.10 -0.21 -3.17
CA VAL A 10 2.74 -1.53 -3.16
C VAL A 10 2.11 -2.43 -2.09
N ALA A 11 1.87 -1.91 -0.88
CA ALA A 11 1.23 -2.65 0.20
C ALA A 11 -0.21 -3.08 -0.17
N ALA A 12 -0.99 -2.16 -0.76
CA ALA A 12 -2.31 -2.45 -1.28
C ALA A 12 -2.28 -3.54 -2.37
N GLY A 13 -1.33 -3.46 -3.30
CA GLY A 13 -1.15 -4.45 -4.36
C GLY A 13 -0.86 -5.85 -3.83
N ARG A 14 0.00 -5.98 -2.81
CA ARG A 14 0.28 -7.25 -2.13
C ARG A 14 -0.95 -7.82 -1.43
N PHE A 15 -1.76 -6.96 -0.81
CA PHE A 15 -2.99 -7.39 -0.17
C PHE A 15 -4.02 -7.89 -1.17
N LEU A 16 -4.23 -7.16 -2.27
CA LEU A 16 -5.11 -7.55 -3.37
C LEU A 16 -4.69 -8.89 -4.00
N GLN A 17 -3.38 -9.14 -4.11
CA GLN A 17 -2.85 -10.42 -4.60
C GLN A 17 -2.97 -11.58 -3.59
N SER A 18 -3.25 -11.29 -2.32
CA SER A 18 -3.34 -12.31 -1.28
C SER A 18 -4.69 -13.02 -1.28
N GLN A 19 -4.73 -14.26 -0.79
CA GLN A 19 -5.98 -15.00 -0.60
C GLN A 19 -6.88 -14.42 0.51
N ARG A 20 -6.40 -13.41 1.25
CA ARG A 20 -7.20 -12.69 2.24
C ARG A 20 -8.15 -11.69 1.59
N TRP A 21 -7.98 -11.40 0.30
CA TRP A 21 -8.95 -10.61 -0.45
C TRP A 21 -10.25 -11.41 -0.62
N PRO A 22 -11.43 -10.85 -0.28
CA PRO A 22 -12.71 -11.56 -0.38
C PRO A 22 -13.07 -12.03 -1.79
N GLY A 23 -12.53 -11.39 -2.83
CA GLY A 23 -12.66 -11.83 -4.23
C GLY A 23 -11.62 -12.88 -4.67
N GLY A 24 -10.77 -13.37 -3.76
CA GLY A 24 -9.60 -14.19 -4.09
C GLY A 24 -8.42 -13.36 -4.60
N GLY A 25 -7.23 -13.94 -4.60
CA GLY A 25 -6.01 -13.23 -5.00
C GLY A 25 -6.12 -12.66 -6.42
N MET A 26 -6.00 -11.34 -6.55
CA MET A 26 -6.17 -10.62 -7.80
C MET A 26 -4.83 -10.50 -8.54
N LYS A 27 -4.81 -10.87 -9.83
CA LYS A 27 -3.60 -10.75 -10.65
C LYS A 27 -3.45 -9.30 -11.12
N ILE A 28 -2.35 -8.66 -10.71
CA ILE A 28 -2.01 -7.28 -11.12
C ILE A 28 -0.94 -7.37 -12.20
N THR A 29 -1.25 -6.90 -13.40
CA THR A 29 -0.33 -6.82 -14.54
C THR A 29 0.01 -5.37 -14.85
N CYS A 30 1.29 -5.08 -15.04
CA CYS A 30 1.75 -3.77 -15.49
C CYS A 30 1.61 -3.65 -17.02
N ALA A 31 1.07 -2.54 -17.50
CA ALA A 31 1.14 -2.16 -18.90
C ALA A 31 2.58 -1.73 -19.29
N HIS A 32 2.84 -1.60 -20.59
CA HIS A 32 4.16 -1.19 -21.07
C HIS A 32 4.53 0.22 -20.57
N GLY A 33 5.67 0.35 -19.88
CA GLY A 33 6.11 1.59 -19.25
C GLY A 33 5.39 1.93 -17.92
N GLU A 34 4.45 1.08 -17.46
CA GLU A 34 3.74 1.27 -16.20
C GLU A 34 4.55 0.69 -15.02
N THR A 35 4.73 1.50 -13.97
CA THR A 35 5.31 1.01 -12.72
C THR A 35 4.27 0.24 -11.91
N TYR A 36 4.70 -0.73 -11.10
CA TYR A 36 3.78 -1.53 -10.29
C TYR A 36 2.80 -0.69 -9.44
N PRO A 37 3.19 0.40 -8.76
CA PRO A 37 2.25 1.25 -8.04
C PRO A 37 1.17 1.88 -8.94
N GLN A 38 1.52 2.24 -10.18
CA GLN A 38 0.55 2.78 -11.14
C GLN A 38 -0.45 1.69 -11.58
N ALA A 39 0.04 0.47 -11.82
CA ALA A 39 -0.83 -0.67 -12.12
C ALA A 39 -1.79 -0.96 -10.97
N VAL A 40 -1.33 -0.87 -9.72
CA VAL A 40 -2.19 -1.02 -8.54
C VAL A 40 -3.23 0.10 -8.49
N ALA A 41 -2.83 1.37 -8.67
CA ALA A 41 -3.78 2.50 -8.67
C ALA A 41 -4.88 2.34 -9.73
N ARG A 42 -4.52 1.84 -10.92
CA ARG A 42 -5.47 1.52 -11.98
C ARG A 42 -6.45 0.42 -11.58
N ILE A 43 -5.97 -0.66 -10.96
CA ILE A 43 -6.84 -1.74 -10.45
C ILE A 43 -7.80 -1.19 -9.38
N ILE A 44 -7.30 -0.39 -8.44
CA ILE A 44 -8.13 0.22 -7.39
C ILE A 44 -9.26 1.08 -7.96
N ALA A 45 -8.99 1.82 -9.04
CA ALA A 45 -10.00 2.62 -9.72
C ALA A 45 -11.12 1.78 -10.35
N THR A 46 -10.87 0.50 -10.64
CA THR A 46 -11.87 -0.43 -11.20
C THR A 46 -12.67 -1.19 -10.15
N LEU A 47 -12.30 -1.09 -8.85
CA LEU A 47 -13.06 -1.70 -7.77
C LEU A 47 -14.38 -0.95 -7.54
N ASP A 48 -15.41 -1.67 -7.11
CA ASP A 48 -16.65 -1.08 -6.62
C ASP A 48 -16.41 -0.27 -5.33
N ASP A 49 -17.32 0.66 -5.02
CA ASP A 49 -17.15 1.57 -3.88
C ASP A 49 -16.98 0.82 -2.54
N GLY A 50 -17.68 -0.31 -2.34
CA GLY A 50 -17.53 -1.14 -1.14
C GLY A 50 -16.14 -1.76 -0.99
N ASP A 51 -15.53 -2.19 -2.10
CA ASP A 51 -14.18 -2.76 -2.10
C ASP A 51 -13.11 -1.68 -1.94
N ARG A 52 -13.32 -0.49 -2.52
CA ARG A 52 -12.45 0.67 -2.29
C ARG A 52 -12.46 1.12 -0.84
N ASP A 53 -13.63 1.16 -0.19
CA ASP A 53 -13.74 1.59 1.20
C ASP A 53 -13.02 0.62 2.14
N ARG A 54 -13.25 -0.68 1.96
CA ARG A 54 -12.52 -1.72 2.70
C ARG A 54 -11.01 -1.69 2.46
N LEU A 55 -10.57 -1.46 1.22
CA LEU A 55 -9.15 -1.30 0.92
C LEU A 55 -8.58 -0.05 1.59
N ARG A 56 -9.33 1.06 1.62
CA ARG A 56 -8.94 2.31 2.28
C ARG A 56 -8.81 2.13 3.78
N GLU A 57 -9.74 1.43 4.43
CA GLU A 57 -9.63 1.09 5.86
C GLU A 57 -8.38 0.26 6.16
N LEU A 58 -8.08 -0.75 5.32
CA LEU A 58 -6.88 -1.57 5.48
C LEU A 58 -5.58 -0.81 5.25
N VAL A 59 -5.51 0.02 4.20
CA VAL A 59 -4.35 0.88 3.95
C VAL A 59 -4.19 1.90 5.08
N ALA A 60 -5.28 2.47 5.59
CA ALA A 60 -5.25 3.37 6.74
C ALA A 60 -4.78 2.64 8.01
N TRP A 61 -5.17 1.38 8.21
CA TRP A 61 -4.69 0.56 9.31
C TRP A 61 -3.19 0.26 9.18
N VAL A 62 -2.70 -0.09 7.98
CA VAL A 62 -1.26 -0.34 7.74
C VAL A 62 -0.43 0.94 7.91
N LEU A 63 -0.89 2.07 7.37
CA LEU A 63 -0.21 3.36 7.54
C LEU A 63 -0.29 3.88 8.99
N GLY A 64 -1.40 3.59 9.68
CA GLY A 64 -1.56 3.85 11.10
C GLY A 64 -0.63 2.97 11.94
N TYR A 65 -0.46 1.70 11.56
CA TYR A 65 0.48 0.77 12.17
C TYR A 65 1.92 1.24 12.00
N ASP A 66 2.34 1.66 10.81
CA ASP A 66 3.70 2.21 10.58
C ASP A 66 3.96 3.48 11.43
N ARG A 67 2.92 4.29 11.65
CA ARG A 67 2.99 5.48 12.53
C ARG A 67 2.99 5.11 14.03
N HIS A 68 2.50 3.93 14.39
CA HIS A 68 2.46 3.43 15.77
C HIS A 68 3.56 2.43 16.10
N ASP A 69 4.26 1.91 15.08
CA ASP A 69 5.37 0.98 15.26
C ASP A 69 6.58 1.74 15.84
N PRO A 70 6.98 1.45 17.09
CA PRO A 70 8.08 2.15 17.73
C PRO A 70 9.43 1.90 17.04
N GLY A 71 9.54 0.87 16.18
CA GLY A 71 10.75 0.54 15.44
C GLY A 71 11.09 1.56 14.34
N CYS A 72 10.08 2.05 13.60
CA CYS A 72 10.28 3.07 12.57
C CYS A 72 10.67 4.44 13.15
N ARG A 73 10.10 4.81 14.31
CA ARG A 73 10.46 6.05 15.02
C ARG A 73 11.89 6.02 15.54
N GLN A 74 12.36 4.86 16.00
CA GLN A 74 13.73 4.67 16.48
C GLN A 74 14.73 4.69 15.32
N ALA A 75 14.40 4.09 14.17
CA ALA A 75 15.24 4.12 12.96
C ALA A 75 15.35 5.54 12.36
N GLU A 76 14.30 6.35 12.44
CA GLU A 76 14.33 7.74 11.98
C GLU A 76 15.03 8.69 12.97
N GLN A 77 14.94 8.44 14.28
CA GLN A 77 15.74 9.14 15.30
C GLN A 77 17.23 8.80 15.22
N ALA A 78 17.58 7.53 15.01
CA ALA A 78 18.97 7.09 14.83
C ALA A 78 19.62 7.71 13.58
N ARG A 79 18.83 8.02 12.55
CA ARG A 79 19.29 8.74 11.33
C ARG A 79 19.40 10.24 11.50
N ARG A 80 18.79 10.82 12.54
CA ARG A 80 18.83 12.26 12.84
C ARG A 80 19.72 12.62 14.03
N ALA A 81 20.31 11.66 14.71
CA ALA A 81 21.32 11.91 15.72
C ALA A 81 22.60 12.42 15.03
N PRO A 82 23.06 13.67 15.29
CA PRO A 82 24.41 14.05 14.90
C PRO A 82 25.40 13.26 15.75
N LEU A 83 26.47 12.77 15.11
CA LEU A 83 27.67 12.26 15.77
C LEU A 83 28.24 13.29 16.75
#